data_AF-A0A949ZF38-F1
#
_entry.id   AF-A0A949ZF38-F1
#
_cell.length_a   1.000
_cell.length_b   1.000
_cell.length_c   1.000
_cell.angle_alpha   90.00
_cell.angle_beta   90.00
_cell.angle_gamma   90.00
#
_symmetry.space_group_name_H-M   'P 1'
#
loop_
_entity.id
_entity.type
_entity.pdbx_description
1 polymer ?
#
loop_
_entity_poly.entity_id
_entity_poly.type
_entity_poly.pdbx_seq_one_letter_code
_entity_poly.pdbx_strand_id
1 'polypeptide(L)'
;VPPLLLLSLPRHPRLKVPSPARWFLRLLVHPIVAIVAVNIAFFGWHTAGAYGAAMSNGTMYSLEQLSLLVTSAMFWWPIVTPFSPPIRSMSPLGKVGYIVLATIPQTFGGLVVALAHHPLYTGYVAAPRLLGIDVMTDQQIAGASIALLSKIALFAAFTIIFIGMLGAPAPDSEDGGGGGGGPQVDTPRPKPSGTPRWVEQLNAGRTVPEPAPTPRVREPAGSGSRRG
;
A
#
# COMPACT_ATOMS: atom_id res chain seq x y z
N VAL A 1 -14.68 1.52 7.52
CA VAL A 1 -16.00 2.11 7.16
C VAL A 1 -15.93 2.99 5.91
N PRO A 2 -15.07 4.02 5.83
CA PRO A 2 -15.11 4.98 4.70
C PRO A 2 -14.82 4.37 3.31
N PRO A 3 -13.88 3.42 3.13
CA PRO A 3 -13.70 2.74 1.83
C PRO A 3 -14.95 2.02 1.34
N LEU A 4 -15.70 1.40 2.25
CA LEU A 4 -16.93 0.67 1.90
C LEU A 4 -18.05 1.63 1.49
N LEU A 5 -18.14 2.78 2.15
CA LEU A 5 -19.06 3.86 1.77
C LEU A 5 -18.71 4.46 0.40
N LEU A 6 -17.41 4.55 0.07
CA LEU A 6 -16.99 5.02 -1.25
C LEU A 6 -17.28 3.98 -2.33
N LEU A 7 -17.11 2.70 -2.02
CA LEU A 7 -17.42 1.60 -2.95
C LEU A 7 -18.92 1.44 -3.23
N SER A 8 -19.81 1.95 -2.36
CA SER A 8 -21.25 1.94 -2.60
C SER A 8 -21.74 3.07 -3.51
N LEU A 9 -20.88 4.06 -3.84
CA LEU A 9 -21.24 5.14 -4.74
C LEU A 9 -21.42 4.64 -6.19
N PRO A 10 -22.38 5.21 -6.94
CA PRO A 10 -22.57 4.86 -8.35
C PRO A 10 -21.33 5.20 -9.17
N ARG A 11 -20.78 4.22 -9.89
CA ARG A 11 -19.56 4.35 -10.70
C ARG A 11 -19.64 5.43 -11.78
N HIS A 12 -20.85 5.75 -12.24
CA HIS A 12 -21.15 6.77 -13.24
C HIS A 12 -22.16 7.78 -12.69
N PRO A 13 -21.72 8.81 -11.95
CA PRO A 13 -22.62 9.84 -11.47
C PRO A 13 -23.19 10.61 -12.67
N ARG A 14 -24.52 10.61 -12.82
CA ARG A 14 -25.24 11.39 -13.85
C ARG A 14 -25.36 12.88 -13.50
N LEU A 15 -24.74 13.31 -12.41
CA LEU A 15 -24.80 14.68 -11.90
C LEU A 15 -23.89 15.60 -12.70
N LYS A 16 -24.48 16.60 -13.36
CA LYS A 16 -23.74 17.70 -13.99
C LYS A 16 -23.32 18.68 -12.91
N VAL A 17 -22.06 18.60 -12.49
CA VAL A 17 -21.51 19.49 -11.47
C VAL A 17 -21.04 20.81 -12.11
N PRO A 18 -21.42 21.99 -11.60
CA PRO A 18 -20.97 23.28 -12.14
C PRO A 18 -19.45 23.48 -11.98
N SER A 19 -18.85 24.28 -12.87
CA SER A 19 -17.40 24.52 -12.97
C SER A 19 -16.68 24.81 -11.65
N PRO A 20 -17.14 25.76 -10.80
CA PRO A 20 -16.46 26.06 -9.54
C PRO A 20 -16.56 24.90 -8.54
N ALA A 21 -17.69 24.21 -8.49
CA ALA A 21 -17.86 23.04 -7.63
C ALA A 21 -16.96 21.88 -8.07
N ARG A 22 -16.69 21.71 -9.38
CA ARG A 22 -15.72 20.73 -9.88
C ARG A 22 -14.30 21.02 -9.41
N TRP A 23 -13.89 22.29 -9.38
CA TRP A 23 -12.57 22.66 -8.87
C TRP A 23 -12.45 22.36 -7.37
N PHE A 24 -13.46 22.74 -6.59
CA PHE A 24 -13.50 22.45 -5.16
C PHE A 24 -13.45 20.95 -4.88
N LEU A 25 -14.26 20.15 -5.58
CA LEU A 25 -14.22 18.69 -5.48
C LEU A 25 -12.84 18.12 -5.84
N ARG A 26 -12.19 18.63 -6.89
CA ARG A 26 -10.82 18.23 -7.27
C ARG A 26 -9.80 18.53 -6.18
N LEU A 27 -9.94 19.66 -5.49
CA LEU A 27 -9.10 20.02 -4.36
C LEU A 27 -9.33 19.07 -3.18
N LEU A 28 -10.59 18.76 -2.87
CA LEU A 28 -10.95 17.84 -1.78
C LEU A 28 -10.42 16.42 -1.98
N VAL A 29 -10.34 15.97 -3.23
CA VAL A 29 -9.81 14.65 -3.59
C VAL A 29 -8.32 14.66 -3.93
N HIS A 30 -7.64 15.80 -3.73
CA HIS A 30 -6.21 15.88 -3.98
C HIS A 30 -5.44 15.15 -2.86
N PRO A 31 -4.49 14.23 -3.19
CA PRO A 31 -3.81 13.41 -2.18
C PRO A 31 -3.19 14.22 -1.05
N ILE A 32 -2.46 15.30 -1.38
CA ILE A 32 -1.80 16.15 -0.37
C ILE A 32 -2.82 16.85 0.53
N VAL A 33 -3.90 17.37 -0.05
CA VAL A 33 -4.95 18.06 0.73
C VAL A 33 -5.62 17.09 1.68
N ALA A 34 -5.86 15.86 1.23
CA ALA A 34 -6.44 14.82 2.06
C ALA A 34 -5.50 14.39 3.22
N ILE A 35 -4.18 14.28 2.98
CA ILE A 35 -3.18 14.03 4.04
C ILE A 35 -3.20 15.15 5.07
N VAL A 36 -3.18 16.40 4.62
CA VAL A 36 -3.17 17.57 5.51
C VAL A 36 -4.47 17.61 6.31
N ALA A 37 -5.61 17.43 5.66
CA ALA A 37 -6.93 17.49 6.31
C ALA A 37 -7.08 16.40 7.38
N VAL A 38 -6.70 15.15 7.10
CA VAL A 38 -6.82 14.07 8.08
C VAL A 38 -5.89 14.27 9.28
N ASN A 39 -4.69 14.82 9.07
CA ASN A 39 -3.77 15.12 10.17
C ASN A 39 -4.24 16.32 11.00
N ILE A 40 -4.77 17.37 10.38
CA ILE A 40 -5.35 18.51 11.10
C ILE A 40 -6.53 18.05 11.97
N ALA A 41 -7.45 17.25 11.41
CA ALA A 41 -8.57 16.73 12.18
C ALA A 41 -8.09 15.83 13.33
N PHE A 42 -7.11 14.96 13.07
CA PHE A 42 -6.51 14.12 14.09
C PHE A 42 -5.93 14.95 15.25
N PHE A 43 -4.99 15.84 14.98
CA PHE A 43 -4.35 16.63 16.04
C PHE A 43 -5.32 17.59 16.72
N GLY A 44 -6.26 18.18 15.98
CA GLY A 44 -7.26 19.09 16.53
C GLY A 44 -8.07 18.44 17.65
N TRP A 45 -8.62 17.25 17.38
CA TRP A 45 -9.45 16.53 18.34
C TRP A 45 -8.66 15.82 19.44
N HIS A 46 -7.39 15.48 19.21
CA HIS A 46 -6.53 14.85 20.22
C HIS A 46 -5.84 15.85 21.16
N THR A 47 -6.21 17.13 21.11
CA THR A 47 -5.83 18.06 22.18
C THR A 47 -6.68 17.82 23.42
N ALA A 48 -6.11 18.00 24.62
CA ALA A 48 -6.83 17.79 25.88
C ALA A 48 -8.13 18.62 25.97
N GLY A 49 -8.11 19.86 25.44
CA GLY A 49 -9.28 20.74 25.42
C GLY A 49 -10.38 20.28 24.47
N ALA A 50 -10.05 19.98 23.22
CA ALA A 50 -11.04 19.54 22.22
C ALA A 50 -11.63 18.17 22.59
N TYR A 51 -10.77 17.25 23.04
CA TYR A 51 -11.19 15.94 23.52
C TYR A 51 -12.14 16.05 24.72
N GLY A 52 -11.78 16.86 25.72
CA GLY A 52 -12.65 17.11 26.88
C GLY A 52 -13.99 17.74 26.50
N ALA A 53 -14.00 18.67 25.53
CA ALA A 53 -15.22 19.28 25.03
C ALA A 53 -16.13 18.28 24.30
N ALA A 54 -15.55 17.38 23.50
CA ALA A 54 -16.30 16.31 22.84
C ALA A 54 -16.90 15.32 23.84
N MET A 55 -16.14 14.94 24.87
CA MET A 55 -16.63 14.00 25.89
C MET A 55 -17.72 14.58 26.80
N SER A 56 -17.76 15.91 26.96
CA SER A 56 -18.77 16.59 27.80
C SER A 56 -20.00 17.09 27.04
N ASN A 57 -19.95 17.16 25.70
CA ASN A 57 -21.03 17.70 24.88
C ASN A 57 -21.31 16.82 23.65
N GLY A 58 -22.52 16.25 23.58
CA GLY A 58 -22.94 15.37 22.49
C GLY A 58 -22.92 16.03 21.10
N THR A 59 -23.11 17.34 21.00
CA THR A 59 -22.96 18.08 19.73
C THR A 59 -21.50 18.15 19.32
N MET A 60 -20.58 18.44 20.24
CA MET A 60 -19.14 18.45 19.96
C MET A 60 -18.65 17.05 19.58
N TYR A 61 -19.13 16.02 20.27
CA TYR A 61 -18.88 14.63 19.89
C TYR A 61 -19.35 14.32 18.46
N SER A 62 -20.56 14.76 18.10
CA SER A 62 -21.10 14.54 16.76
C SER A 62 -20.28 15.27 15.69
N LEU A 63 -19.80 16.48 16.00
CA LEU A 63 -18.92 17.26 15.13
C LEU A 63 -17.55 16.60 14.95
N GLU A 64 -16.98 16.07 16.02
CA GLU A 64 -15.76 15.25 15.97
C GLU A 64 -15.95 14.09 15.02
N GLN A 65 -16.95 13.25 15.27
CA GLN A 65 -17.23 12.05 14.47
C GLN A 65 -17.49 12.39 13.00
N LEU A 66 -18.25 13.46 12.72
CA LEU A 66 -18.52 13.91 11.34
C LEU A 66 -17.25 14.41 10.65
N SER A 67 -16.43 15.20 11.33
CA SER A 67 -15.17 15.72 10.76
C SER A 67 -14.17 14.60 10.47
N LEU A 68 -14.07 13.61 11.36
CA LEU A 68 -13.24 12.42 11.15
C LEU A 68 -13.76 11.57 9.99
N LEU A 69 -15.08 11.43 9.86
CA LEU A 69 -15.69 10.73 8.72
C LEU A 69 -15.41 11.42 7.39
N VAL A 70 -15.59 12.74 7.32
CA VAL A 70 -15.37 13.54 6.11
C VAL A 70 -13.90 13.50 5.68
N THR A 71 -12.98 13.76 6.60
CA THR A 71 -11.53 13.74 6.31
C THR A 71 -11.05 12.34 5.96
N SER A 72 -11.62 11.29 6.55
CA SER A 72 -11.33 9.92 6.16
C SER A 72 -11.85 9.61 4.75
N ALA A 73 -13.04 10.08 4.38
CA ALA A 73 -13.54 9.92 3.01
C ALA A 73 -12.64 10.63 1.98
N MET A 74 -12.16 11.84 2.30
CA MET A 74 -11.17 12.55 1.48
C MET A 74 -9.87 11.75 1.34
N PHE A 75 -9.38 11.17 2.44
CA PHE A 75 -8.16 10.35 2.46
C PHE A 75 -8.27 9.07 1.62
N TRP A 76 -9.39 8.37 1.70
CA TRP A 76 -9.58 7.11 0.96
C TRP A 76 -9.92 7.31 -0.52
N TRP A 77 -10.33 8.50 -0.91
CA TRP A 77 -10.74 8.79 -2.29
C TRP A 77 -9.68 8.48 -3.35
N PRO A 78 -8.41 8.94 -3.23
CA PRO A 78 -7.37 8.70 -4.25
C PRO A 78 -6.94 7.22 -4.31
N ILE A 79 -7.23 6.44 -3.28
CA ILE A 79 -6.90 5.01 -3.18
C ILE A 79 -7.96 4.16 -3.87
N VAL A 80 -9.23 4.42 -3.56
CA VAL A 80 -10.39 3.64 -4.03
C VAL A 80 -10.82 4.06 -5.43
N THR A 81 -10.72 5.35 -5.76
CA THR A 81 -11.15 5.92 -7.05
C THR A 81 -12.56 5.43 -7.47
N PRO A 82 -13.62 5.79 -6.73
CA PRO A 82 -14.95 5.16 -6.89
C PRO A 82 -15.65 5.47 -8.22
N PHE A 83 -15.25 6.52 -8.93
CA PHE A 83 -15.83 6.92 -10.21
C PHE A 83 -14.96 6.49 -11.40
N SER A 84 -15.63 6.08 -12.48
CA SER A 84 -14.98 5.62 -13.71
C SER A 84 -15.34 6.52 -14.91
N PRO A 85 -14.35 6.96 -15.73
CA PRO A 85 -12.92 6.69 -15.59
C PRO A 85 -12.28 7.44 -14.40
N PRO A 86 -11.26 6.86 -13.75
CA PRO A 86 -10.59 7.51 -12.63
C PRO A 86 -9.97 8.84 -13.07
N ILE A 87 -10.21 9.91 -12.32
CA ILE A 87 -9.55 11.21 -12.56
C ILE A 87 -8.03 11.08 -12.42
N ARG A 88 -7.56 10.21 -11.50
CA ARG A 88 -6.14 9.90 -11.28
C ARG A 88 -6.03 8.51 -10.62
N SER A 89 -5.23 7.62 -11.20
CA SER A 89 -4.92 6.31 -10.59
C SER A 89 -3.49 6.31 -10.07
N MET A 90 -3.29 5.92 -8.81
CA MET A 90 -1.96 5.73 -8.24
C MET A 90 -1.48 4.29 -8.48
N SER A 91 -0.19 4.13 -8.78
CA SER A 91 0.44 2.82 -8.80
C SER A 91 0.34 2.15 -7.41
N PRO A 92 0.42 0.82 -7.31
CA PRO A 92 0.39 0.11 -6.03
C PRO A 92 1.41 0.66 -5.02
N LEU A 93 2.64 0.91 -5.47
CA LEU A 93 3.70 1.50 -4.64
C LEU A 93 3.38 2.96 -4.25
N GLY A 94 2.78 3.74 -5.16
CA GLY A 94 2.31 5.09 -4.87
C GLY A 94 1.24 5.12 -3.78
N LYS A 95 0.32 4.15 -3.75
CA LYS A 95 -0.69 4.00 -2.68
C LYS A 95 -0.05 3.68 -1.34
N VAL A 96 0.96 2.81 -1.31
CA VAL A 96 1.71 2.51 -0.07
C VAL A 96 2.42 3.77 0.43
N GLY A 97 3.18 4.45 -0.43
CA GLY A 97 3.89 5.68 -0.07
C GLY A 97 2.94 6.78 0.42
N TYR A 98 1.77 6.91 -0.21
CA TYR A 98 0.71 7.83 0.20
C TYR A 98 0.23 7.56 1.63
N ILE A 99 -0.10 6.32 1.96
CA ILE A 99 -0.59 5.96 3.30
C ILE A 99 0.54 6.11 4.33
N VAL A 100 1.77 5.69 4.00
CA VAL A 100 2.94 5.87 4.88
C VAL A 100 3.11 7.33 5.24
N LEU A 101 3.16 8.22 4.25
CA LEU A 101 3.34 9.66 4.47
C LEU A 101 2.24 10.24 5.36
N ALA A 102 0.99 9.81 5.17
CA ALA A 102 -0.14 10.25 5.98
C ALA A 102 -0.02 9.86 7.46
N THR A 103 0.58 8.71 7.75
CA THR A 103 0.68 8.14 9.10
C THR A 103 1.90 8.63 9.89
N ILE A 104 2.90 9.25 9.25
CA ILE A 104 4.12 9.72 9.93
C ILE A 104 3.76 10.69 11.07
N PRO A 105 3.00 11.78 10.87
CA PRO A 105 2.70 12.71 11.95
C PRO A 105 1.89 12.06 13.08
N GLN A 106 0.90 11.23 12.73
CA GLN A 106 0.11 10.47 13.69
C GLN A 106 0.98 9.54 14.56
N THR A 107 2.07 9.00 14.01
CA THR A 107 3.04 8.20 14.77
C THR A 107 3.71 9.01 15.86
N PHE A 108 4.17 10.22 15.53
CA PHE A 108 4.75 11.12 16.51
C PHE A 108 3.73 11.51 17.57
N GLY A 109 2.49 11.83 17.19
CA GLY A 109 1.41 12.11 18.13
C GLY A 109 1.14 10.95 19.09
N GLY A 110 1.03 9.72 18.56
CA GLY A 110 0.86 8.52 19.36
C GLY A 110 2.04 8.26 20.30
N LEU A 111 3.26 8.46 19.84
CA LEU A 111 4.47 8.27 20.64
C LEU A 111 4.57 9.29 21.79
N VAL A 112 4.20 10.56 21.55
CA VAL A 112 4.11 11.57 22.61
C VAL A 112 3.15 11.15 23.71
N VAL A 113 1.98 10.61 23.34
CA VAL A 113 0.99 10.10 24.30
C VAL A 113 1.50 8.84 25.01
N ALA A 114 2.15 7.94 24.27
CA ALA A 114 2.67 6.66 24.77
C ALA A 114 3.84 6.83 25.75
N LEU A 115 4.68 7.84 25.54
CA LEU A 115 5.85 8.13 26.35
C LEU A 115 5.60 9.23 27.39
N ALA A 116 4.35 9.66 27.59
CA ALA A 116 4.02 10.64 28.61
C ALA A 116 4.15 10.01 30.02
N HIS A 117 4.73 10.78 30.95
CA HIS A 117 4.92 10.38 32.36
C HIS A 117 3.81 10.93 33.28
N HIS A 118 2.87 11.71 32.74
CA HIS A 118 1.72 12.25 33.44
C HIS A 118 0.45 12.05 32.57
N PRO A 119 -0.74 11.91 33.18
CA PRO A 119 -1.99 11.83 32.43
C PRO A 119 -2.22 13.13 31.64
N LEU A 120 -2.36 13.02 30.33
CA LEU A 120 -2.62 14.16 29.44
C LEU A 120 -4.11 14.52 29.41
N TYR A 121 -4.97 13.55 29.70
CA TYR A 121 -6.43 13.69 29.67
C TYR A 121 -7.00 13.66 31.09
N THR A 122 -6.97 14.81 31.77
CA THR A 122 -7.38 14.94 33.18
C THR A 122 -8.85 14.57 33.42
N GLY A 123 -9.74 14.83 32.46
CA GLY A 123 -11.15 14.41 32.53
C GLY A 123 -11.32 12.88 32.59
N TYR A 124 -10.36 12.12 32.08
CA TYR A 124 -10.38 10.67 32.10
C TYR A 124 -9.92 10.07 33.44
N VAL A 125 -9.21 10.85 34.26
CA VAL A 125 -8.74 10.43 35.60
C VAL A 125 -9.92 10.14 36.54
N ALA A 126 -11.04 10.84 36.36
CA ALA A 126 -12.25 10.68 37.17
C ALA A 126 -13.19 9.56 36.68
N ALA A 127 -12.87 8.90 35.55
CA ALA A 127 -13.75 7.90 34.96
C ALA A 127 -13.71 6.56 35.72
N PRO A 128 -14.85 5.81 35.79
CA PRO A 128 -14.88 4.49 36.39
C PRO A 128 -13.96 3.49 35.66
N ARG A 129 -13.15 2.75 36.41
CA ARG A 129 -12.19 1.77 35.86
C ARG A 129 -12.91 0.44 35.61
N LEU A 130 -13.26 0.16 34.35
CA LEU A 130 -14.00 -1.06 33.97
C LEU A 130 -13.13 -2.33 33.98
N LEU A 131 -11.84 -2.20 33.66
CA LEU A 131 -10.91 -3.33 33.51
C LEU A 131 -9.85 -3.39 34.62
N GLY A 132 -9.93 -2.52 35.64
CA GLY A 132 -8.93 -2.42 36.70
C GLY A 132 -7.55 -1.90 36.24
N ILE A 133 -7.42 -1.49 34.98
CA ILE A 133 -6.19 -0.91 34.41
C ILE A 133 -6.01 0.51 34.97
N ASP A 134 -4.77 0.85 35.31
CA ASP A 134 -4.44 2.22 35.74
C ASP A 134 -4.52 3.21 34.58
N VAL A 135 -4.92 4.45 34.88
CA VAL A 135 -5.12 5.54 33.90
C VAL A 135 -3.86 5.78 33.08
N MET A 136 -2.68 5.70 33.70
CA MET A 136 -1.42 5.87 32.98
C MET A 136 -1.20 4.75 31.96
N THR A 137 -1.34 3.50 32.40
CA THR A 137 -1.13 2.32 31.56
C THR A 137 -2.10 2.31 30.39
N ASP A 138 -3.37 2.66 30.61
CA ASP A 138 -4.38 2.75 29.56
C ASP A 138 -4.01 3.81 28.51
N GLN A 139 -3.60 5.00 28.95
CA GLN A 139 -3.13 6.07 28.04
C GLN A 139 -1.90 5.63 27.23
N GLN A 140 -0.93 4.96 27.85
CA GLN A 140 0.28 4.51 27.17
C GLN A 140 -0.03 3.44 26.10
N ILE A 141 -0.93 2.50 26.41
CA ILE A 141 -1.44 1.50 25.45
C ILE A 141 -2.18 2.20 24.31
N ALA A 142 -3.02 3.19 24.60
CA ALA A 142 -3.73 3.95 23.58
C ALA A 142 -2.76 4.69 22.64
N GLY A 143 -1.75 5.38 23.19
CA GLY A 143 -0.70 6.06 22.42
C GLY A 143 0.10 5.09 21.55
N ALA A 144 0.49 3.94 22.10
CA ALA A 144 1.19 2.89 21.35
C ALA A 144 0.31 2.32 20.22
N SER A 145 -0.99 2.16 20.46
CA SER A 145 -1.94 1.69 19.45
C SER A 145 -2.07 2.66 18.29
N ILE A 146 -2.19 3.96 18.56
CA ILE A 146 -2.15 5.04 17.55
C ILE A 146 -0.84 4.96 16.76
N ALA A 147 0.28 4.78 17.46
CA ALA A 147 1.60 4.76 16.84
C ALA A 147 1.83 3.51 15.97
N LEU A 148 1.29 2.34 16.30
CA LEU A 148 1.75 1.08 15.71
C LEU A 148 0.71 0.32 14.89
N LEU A 149 -0.58 0.42 15.19
CA LEU A 149 -1.59 -0.48 14.63
C LEU A 149 -1.66 -0.44 13.09
N SER A 150 -1.65 0.77 12.52
CA SER A 150 -1.66 0.94 11.06
C SER A 150 -0.37 0.45 10.37
N LYS A 151 0.75 0.40 11.10
CA LYS A 151 2.06 0.04 10.54
C LYS A 151 2.16 -1.46 10.31
N ILE A 152 1.49 -2.26 11.14
CA ILE A 152 1.37 -3.71 10.95
C ILE A 152 0.69 -4.00 9.61
N ALA A 153 -0.44 -3.33 9.33
CA ALA A 153 -1.14 -3.50 8.06
C ALA A 153 -0.33 -3.00 6.86
N LEU A 154 0.37 -1.87 7.00
CA LEU A 154 1.25 -1.34 5.96
C LEU A 154 2.42 -2.26 5.64
N PHE A 155 3.06 -2.82 6.67
CA PHE A 155 4.15 -3.76 6.53
C PHE A 155 3.68 -5.00 5.76
N ALA A 156 2.53 -5.59 6.15
CA ALA A 156 1.95 -6.72 5.43
C ALA A 156 1.63 -6.38 3.96
N ALA A 157 1.01 -5.23 3.69
CA ALA A 157 0.68 -4.79 2.33
C ALA A 157 1.94 -4.59 1.48
N PHE A 158 2.98 -3.97 2.05
CA PHE A 158 4.28 -3.80 1.39
C PHE A 158 4.91 -5.15 1.04
N THR A 159 4.94 -6.10 1.99
CA THR A 159 5.47 -7.45 1.77
C THR A 159 4.76 -8.15 0.60
N ILE A 160 3.43 -8.08 0.54
CA ILE A 160 2.65 -8.69 -0.55
C ILE A 160 3.00 -8.06 -1.90
N ILE A 161 3.04 -6.73 -1.97
CA ILE A 161 3.37 -6.01 -3.22
C ILE A 161 4.81 -6.31 -3.65
N PHE A 162 5.75 -6.37 -2.71
CA PHE A 162 7.15 -6.66 -2.98
C PHE A 162 7.33 -8.08 -3.54
N ILE A 163 6.69 -9.08 -2.95
CA ILE A 163 6.72 -10.46 -3.47
C ILE A 163 6.09 -10.52 -4.87
N GLY A 164 4.96 -9.85 -5.08
CA GLY A 164 4.31 -9.78 -6.40
C GLY A 164 5.21 -9.15 -7.47
N MET A 165 5.99 -8.13 -7.10
CA MET A 165 6.95 -7.48 -7.99
C MET A 165 8.12 -8.42 -8.37
N LEU A 166 8.58 -9.26 -7.44
CA LEU A 166 9.64 -10.24 -7.71
C LEU A 166 9.18 -11.39 -8.62
N GLY A 167 7.87 -11.67 -8.67
CA GLY A 167 7.29 -12.76 -9.48
C GLY A 167 6.74 -12.35 -10.85
N ALA A 168 6.79 -11.07 -11.22
CA ALA A 168 6.24 -10.59 -12.47
C ALA A 168 7.14 -10.99 -13.67
N PRO A 169 6.64 -11.73 -14.67
CA PRO A 169 7.36 -11.96 -15.91
C PRO A 169 7.70 -10.64 -16.59
N ALA A 170 8.91 -10.52 -17.14
CA ALA A 170 9.31 -9.35 -17.91
C ALA A 170 8.28 -9.12 -19.05
N PRO A 171 7.86 -7.87 -19.32
CA PRO A 171 6.87 -7.62 -20.35
C PRO A 171 7.43 -8.07 -21.70
N ASP A 172 6.80 -9.09 -22.26
CA ASP A 172 7.00 -9.52 -23.63
C ASP A 172 6.70 -8.31 -24.51
N SER A 173 7.72 -7.82 -25.22
CA SER A 173 7.54 -6.80 -26.25
C SER A 173 6.66 -7.38 -27.35
N GLU A 174 5.36 -7.13 -27.28
CA GLU A 174 4.40 -7.34 -28.37
C GLU A 174 4.71 -6.35 -29.50
N ASP A 175 5.53 -6.77 -30.46
CA ASP A 175 5.48 -6.22 -31.81
C ASP A 175 4.56 -7.11 -32.66
N GLY A 176 3.42 -6.54 -33.05
CA GLY A 176 2.80 -6.76 -34.36
C GLY A 176 1.98 -8.04 -34.54
N GLY A 177 0.66 -7.89 -34.49
CA GLY A 177 -0.28 -8.96 -34.74
C GLY A 177 -0.32 -9.48 -36.19
N GLY A 178 -0.93 -10.66 -36.32
CA GLY A 178 -1.72 -11.05 -37.48
C GLY A 178 -1.08 -12.05 -38.43
N GLY A 179 -1.48 -13.32 -38.29
CA GLY A 179 -1.78 -14.21 -39.42
C GLY A 179 -0.61 -14.81 -40.21
N GLY A 180 -0.52 -16.14 -40.17
CA GLY A 180 0.12 -16.94 -41.22
C GLY A 180 1.38 -17.67 -40.78
N GLY A 181 1.28 -19.00 -40.68
CA GLY A 181 2.45 -19.86 -40.56
C GLY A 181 3.33 -19.75 -41.81
N GLY A 182 4.51 -19.16 -41.65
CA GLY A 182 5.59 -19.13 -42.64
C GLY A 182 6.93 -19.35 -41.94
N PRO A 183 7.97 -19.85 -42.64
CA PRO A 183 9.25 -20.19 -42.04
C PRO A 183 9.90 -18.95 -41.42
N GLN A 184 10.22 -19.05 -40.14
CA GLN A 184 10.83 -17.98 -39.36
C GLN A 184 12.24 -17.71 -39.90
N VAL A 185 12.39 -16.61 -40.63
CA VAL A 185 13.70 -16.10 -41.07
C VAL A 185 14.34 -15.40 -39.87
N ASP A 186 15.44 -15.97 -39.36
CA ASP A 186 16.29 -15.35 -38.35
C ASP A 186 16.93 -14.08 -38.91
N THR A 187 16.24 -12.95 -38.84
CA THR A 187 16.85 -11.65 -39.09
C THR A 187 17.66 -11.24 -37.86
N PRO A 188 18.97 -10.94 -37.99
CA PRO A 188 19.78 -10.44 -36.88
C PRO A 188 19.18 -9.15 -36.31
N ARG A 189 18.96 -9.11 -35.00
CA ARG A 189 18.46 -7.91 -34.32
C ARG A 189 19.42 -6.74 -34.54
N PRO A 190 18.92 -5.52 -34.87
CA PRO A 190 19.79 -4.35 -35.02
C PRO A 190 20.49 -4.04 -33.69
N LYS A 191 21.84 -4.08 -33.70
CA LYS A 191 22.66 -3.69 -32.55
C LYS A 191 22.53 -2.17 -32.33
N PRO A 192 22.20 -1.71 -31.11
CA PRO A 192 22.28 -0.28 -30.78
C PRO A 192 23.70 0.23 -30.98
N SER A 193 23.86 1.30 -31.77
CA SER A 193 25.17 1.94 -31.96
C SER A 193 25.63 2.55 -30.64
N GLY A 194 26.82 2.15 -30.17
CA GLY A 194 27.40 2.63 -28.91
C GLY A 194 27.46 1.60 -27.77
N THR A 195 27.16 0.33 -28.04
CA THR A 195 27.25 -0.72 -27.01
C THR A 195 28.72 -0.92 -26.56
N PRO A 196 29.04 -0.79 -25.26
CA PRO A 196 30.40 -1.01 -24.76
C PRO A 196 30.89 -2.46 -25.00
N ARG A 197 32.18 -2.64 -25.34
CA ARG A 197 32.78 -3.95 -25.69
C ARG A 197 32.56 -5.07 -24.66
N TRP A 198 32.50 -4.73 -23.37
CA TRP A 198 32.28 -5.71 -22.31
C TRP A 198 30.87 -6.35 -22.36
N VAL A 199 29.87 -5.63 -22.89
CA VAL A 199 28.51 -6.15 -23.08
C VAL A 199 28.48 -7.17 -24.22
N GLU A 200 29.31 -6.98 -25.25
CA GLU A 200 29.45 -7.96 -26.33
C GLU A 200 30.10 -9.25 -25.85
N GLN A 201 31.05 -9.16 -24.92
CA GLN A 201 31.71 -10.34 -24.32
C GLN A 201 30.75 -11.18 -23.45
N LEU A 202 29.78 -10.54 -22.79
CA LEU A 202 28.76 -11.26 -22.03
C LEU A 202 27.75 -11.99 -22.93
N ASN A 203 27.44 -11.40 -24.09
CA ASN A 203 26.50 -11.96 -25.06
C ASN A 203 27.17 -12.97 -26.01
N ALA A 204 28.49 -12.92 -26.15
CA ALA A 204 29.27 -13.97 -26.79
C ALA A 204 29.20 -15.20 -25.88
N GLY A 205 28.27 -16.11 -26.18
CA GLY A 205 28.06 -17.33 -25.41
C GLY A 205 29.36 -18.06 -25.05
N ARG A 206 29.34 -18.78 -23.92
CA ARG A 206 30.51 -19.46 -23.34
C ARG A 206 31.41 -20.11 -24.41
N THR A 207 32.66 -19.69 -24.45
CA THR A 207 33.69 -20.20 -25.37
C THR A 207 34.35 -21.50 -24.90
N VAL A 208 33.98 -21.98 -23.71
CA VAL A 208 34.50 -23.22 -23.13
C VAL A 208 33.54 -24.36 -23.50
N PRO A 209 33.98 -25.37 -24.27
CA PRO A 209 33.19 -26.57 -24.51
C PRO A 209 32.88 -27.27 -23.19
N GLU A 210 31.63 -27.68 -23.01
CA GLU A 210 31.20 -28.52 -21.88
C GLU A 210 32.06 -29.81 -21.85
N PRO A 211 32.67 -30.19 -20.72
CA PRO A 211 33.40 -31.45 -20.64
C PRO A 211 32.44 -32.61 -20.91
N ALA A 212 32.79 -33.44 -21.90
CA ALA A 212 31.94 -34.56 -22.32
C ALA A 212 31.69 -35.53 -21.14
N PRO A 213 30.44 -35.98 -20.91
CA PRO A 213 30.13 -36.92 -19.85
C PRO A 213 30.84 -38.26 -20.11
N THR A 214 31.49 -38.80 -19.07
CA THR A 214 32.18 -40.09 -19.14
C THR A 214 31.18 -41.22 -19.43
N PRO A 215 31.47 -42.14 -20.38
CA PRO A 215 30.61 -43.28 -20.66
C PRO A 215 30.46 -44.15 -19.41
N ARG A 216 29.21 -44.42 -19.00
CA ARG A 216 28.93 -45.39 -17.93
C ARG A 216 29.33 -46.79 -18.39
N VAL A 217 30.27 -47.42 -17.69
CA VAL A 217 30.62 -48.83 -17.87
C VAL A 217 29.38 -49.67 -17.57
N ARG A 218 28.88 -50.41 -18.56
CA ARG A 218 27.76 -51.34 -18.42
C ARG A 218 28.31 -52.65 -17.85
N GLU A 219 28.03 -52.94 -16.57
CA GLU A 219 28.30 -54.27 -16.01
C GLU A 219 27.33 -55.30 -16.63
N PRO A 220 27.82 -56.44 -17.14
CA PRO A 220 26.95 -57.49 -17.68
C PRO A 220 26.20 -58.22 -16.55
N ALA A 221 24.87 -58.18 -16.61
CA ALA A 221 23.98 -58.89 -15.71
C ALA A 221 24.15 -60.41 -15.86
N GLY A 222 24.58 -61.07 -14.79
CA GLY A 222 24.73 -62.53 -14.73
C GLY A 222 23.40 -63.27 -14.88
N SER A 223 23.44 -64.39 -15.59
CA SER A 223 22.31 -65.28 -15.86
C SER A 223 21.84 -66.00 -14.59
N GLY A 224 20.70 -65.57 -14.04
CA GLY A 224 19.97 -66.32 -13.01
C GLY A 224 19.22 -67.49 -13.64
N SER A 225 19.61 -68.71 -13.27
CA SER A 225 18.98 -69.97 -13.67
C SER A 225 17.60 -70.13 -13.03
N ARG A 226 16.58 -70.39 -13.86
CA ARG A 226 15.27 -70.90 -13.40
C ARG A 226 15.39 -72.41 -13.16
N ARG A 227 15.25 -72.84 -11.90
CA ARG A 227 14.84 -74.21 -11.55
C ARG A 227 13.40 -74.16 -11.06
N GLY A 228 12.55 -74.94 -11.72
CA GLY A 228 11.21 -75.37 -11.33
C GLY A 228 11.03 -76.75 -11.92
#